data_AF-A0A7X1UHC5-F1
#
_entry.id   AF-A0A7X1UHC5-F1
#
_cell.length_a   1.000
_cell.length_b   1.000
_cell.length_c   1.000
_cell.angle_alpha   90.00
_cell.angle_beta   90.00
_cell.angle_gamma   90.00
#
_symmetry.space_group_name_H-M   'P 1'
#
loop_
_entity.id
_entity.type
_entity.pdbx_description
1 polymer ?
#
loop_
_entity_poly.entity_id
_entity_poly.type
_entity_poly.pdbx_seq_one_letter_code
_entity_poly.pdbx_strand_id
1 'polypeptide(L)' 'MHIHYNKNQTTLPLEISSFLPQDHLVFTIEKVVNTLEDCHFHAFYHAFGRPSYHPKMLIATLLFAYSQGIFSGRKIE' A
#
# COMPACT_ATOMS: atom_id res chain seq x y z
N MET A 1 -4.02 -5.48 30.61
CA MET A 1 -2.76 -6.20 30.35
C MET A 1 -1.78 -5.18 29.75
N HIS A 2 -0.82 -4.68 30.53
CA HIS A 2 0.17 -3.72 30.03
C HIS A 2 1.21 -4.47 29.21
N ILE A 3 1.12 -4.27 27.89
CA ILE A 3 1.92 -4.90 26.86
C ILE A 3 3.29 -4.19 26.81
N HIS A 4 4.34 -4.93 27.19
CA HIS A 4 5.77 -4.66 26.98
C HIS A 4 6.23 -3.19 26.93
N TYR A 5 6.57 -2.63 28.09
CA TYR A 5 7.24 -1.34 28.20
C TYR A 5 8.69 -1.41 27.67
N ASN A 6 8.99 -0.66 26.60
CA ASN A 6 10.31 -0.60 25.97
C ASN A 6 10.76 0.88 25.81
N LYS A 7 11.85 1.27 26.50
CA LYS A 7 12.43 2.62 26.43
C LYS A 7 13.29 2.87 25.18
N ASN A 8 13.69 1.80 24.49
CA ASN A 8 14.50 1.87 23.26
C ASN A 8 13.62 1.94 22.00
N GLN A 9 12.31 2.14 22.17
CA GLN A 9 11.39 2.33 21.05
C GLN A 9 11.54 3.74 20.49
N THR A 10 12.25 3.85 19.37
CA THR A 10 12.53 5.12 18.68
C THR A 10 11.44 5.54 17.69
N THR A 11 10.48 4.67 17.40
CA THR A 11 9.36 4.95 16.47
C THR A 11 8.05 4.46 17.06
N LEU A 12 6.96 5.23 16.88
CA LEU A 12 5.61 4.73 17.08
C LEU A 12 5.12 4.09 15.76
N PRO A 13 4.96 2.76 15.69
CA PRO A 13 4.30 2.16 14.54
C PRO A 13 2.84 2.62 14.53
N LEU A 14 2.47 3.37 13.49
CA LEU A 14 1.08 3.71 13.23
C LEU A 14 0.46 2.57 12.43
N GLU A 15 -0.22 1.67 13.12
CA GLU A 15 -0.97 0.57 12.51
C GLU A 15 -2.25 1.13 11.87
N ILE A 16 -2.15 1.75 10.70
CA ILE A 16 -3.30 2.33 9.98
C ILE A 16 -4.36 1.27 9.69
N SER A 17 -3.94 0.02 9.47
CA SER A 17 -4.79 -1.15 9.31
C SER A 17 -5.76 -1.36 10.48
N SER A 18 -5.38 -0.98 11.70
CA SER A 18 -6.22 -1.14 12.90
C SER A 18 -7.45 -0.21 12.92
N PHE A 19 -7.46 0.84 12.10
CA PHE A 19 -8.58 1.78 11.99
C PHE A 19 -9.64 1.32 10.97
N LEU A 20 -9.36 0.27 10.18
CA LEU A 20 -10.25 -0.24 9.15
C LEU A 20 -10.94 -1.53 9.61
N PRO A 21 -12.21 -1.76 9.20
CA PRO A 21 -12.87 -3.05 9.42
C PRO A 21 -12.07 -4.18 8.80
N GLN A 22 -12.04 -5.35 9.44
CA GLN A 22 -11.27 -6.50 8.94
C GLN A 22 -11.72 -6.98 7.54
N ASP A 23 -12.98 -6.76 7.18
CA ASP A 23 -13.56 -7.08 5.88
C ASP A 23 -13.48 -5.91 4.87
N HIS A 24 -12.63 -4.92 5.13
CA HIS A 24 -12.47 -3.79 4.22
C HIS A 24 -11.78 -4.22 2.92
N LEU A 25 -12.36 -3.83 1.78
CA LEU A 25 -11.92 -4.22 0.43
C LEU A 25 -10.42 -3.98 0.17
N VAL A 26 -9.83 -2.96 0.79
CA VAL A 26 -8.40 -2.64 0.64
C VAL A 26 -7.49 -3.82 0.98
N PHE A 27 -7.85 -4.63 1.98
CA PHE A 27 -7.04 -5.78 2.38
C PHE A 27 -7.08 -6.90 1.33
N THR A 28 -8.23 -7.07 0.67
CA THR A 28 -8.35 -7.99 -0.45
C THR A 28 -7.51 -7.52 -1.64
N ILE A 29 -7.57 -6.23 -1.97
CA ILE A 29 -6.77 -5.64 -3.06
C ILE A 29 -5.27 -5.77 -2.74
N GLU A 30 -4.85 -5.39 -1.54
CA GLU A 30 -3.46 -5.50 -1.10
C GLU A 30 -2.97 -6.95 -1.19
N LYS A 31 -3.76 -7.91 -0.68
CA LYS A 31 -3.42 -9.33 -0.73
C LYS A 31 -3.21 -9.80 -2.18
N VAL A 32 -4.14 -9.45 -3.08
CA VAL A 32 -4.04 -9.82 -4.50
C VAL A 32 -2.81 -9.19 -5.14
N VAL A 33 -2.57 -7.90 -4.94
CA VAL A 33 -1.40 -7.21 -5.52
C VAL A 33 -0.08 -7.80 -4.98
N ASN A 34 -0.04 -8.17 -3.71
CA ASN A 34 1.14 -8.79 -3.11
C ASN A 34 1.40 -10.21 -3.61
N THR A 35 0.40 -10.93 -4.13
CA THR A 35 0.61 -12.24 -4.80
C THR A 35 1.25 -12.13 -6.18
N LEU A 36 1.30 -10.94 -6.79
CA LEU A 36 1.95 -10.76 -8.08
C LEU A 36 3.47 -10.83 -7.94
N GLU A 37 4.11 -11.62 -8.82
CA GLU A 37 5.57 -11.78 -8.84
C GLU A 37 6.26 -10.46 -9.19
N ASP A 38 7.39 -10.19 -8.53
CA ASP A 38 8.14 -8.94 -8.68
C ASP A 38 8.75 -8.75 -10.07
N CYS A 39 8.96 -9.84 -10.82
CA CYS A 39 9.48 -9.82 -12.19
C CYS A 39 8.61 -8.95 -13.12
N HIS A 40 7.29 -8.91 -12.91
CA HIS A 40 6.36 -8.10 -13.69
C HIS A 40 6.54 -6.60 -13.46
N PHE A 41 7.18 -6.20 -12.36
CA PHE A 41 7.38 -4.80 -12.00
C PHE A 41 8.76 -4.25 -12.38
N HIS A 42 9.70 -5.11 -12.81
CA HIS A 42 11.08 -4.71 -13.07
C HIS A 42 11.18 -3.57 -14.10
N ALA A 43 10.31 -3.56 -15.11
CA ALA A 43 10.27 -2.54 -16.14
C ALA A 43 9.94 -1.12 -15.63
N PHE A 44 9.31 -1.00 -14.46
CA PHE A 44 8.98 0.30 -13.85
C PHE A 44 10.12 0.88 -13.01
N TYR A 45 11.14 0.07 -12.69
CA TYR A 45 12.31 0.55 -11.96
C TYR A 45 13.35 1.04 -12.96
N HIS A 46 13.78 2.29 -12.79
CA HIS A 46 14.86 2.88 -13.56
C HIS A 46 16.08 3.11 -12.67
N ALA A 47 17.26 2.78 -13.19
CA ALA A 47 18.53 2.97 -12.49
C ALA A 47 18.90 4.45 -12.28
N PHE A 48 18.27 5.35 -13.06
CA PHE A 48 18.52 6.78 -13.03
C PHE A 48 17.22 7.54 -12.76
N GLY A 49 17.31 8.62 -11.98
CA GLY A 49 16.17 9.44 -11.58
C GLY A 49 15.78 9.26 -10.11
N ARG A 50 14.74 9.98 -9.66
CA ARG A 50 14.15 9.74 -8.35
C ARG A 50 13.32 8.46 -8.42
N PRO A 51 13.50 7.50 -7.50
CA PRO A 51 12.63 6.33 -7.46
C PRO A 51 11.19 6.81 -7.27
N SER A 52 10.33 6.48 -8.23
CA SER A 52 8.89 6.68 -8.10
C SER A 52 8.32 5.80 -6.99
N TYR A 53 7.05 6.02 -6.63
CA TYR A 53 6.30 5.13 -5.74
C TYR A 53 6.42 3.66 -6.18
N HIS A 54 6.34 2.74 -5.23
CA HIS A 54 6.43 1.31 -5.52
C HIS A 54 5.31 0.89 -6.48
N PRO A 55 5.58 0.16 -7.59
CA PRO A 55 4.57 -0.22 -8.58
C PRO A 55 3.37 -0.96 -7.98
N LYS A 56 3.62 -1.88 -7.04
CA LYS A 56 2.55 -2.54 -6.26
C LYS A 56 1.65 -1.55 -5.52
N MET A 57 2.22 -0.53 -4.87
CA MET A 57 1.44 0.50 -4.17
C MET A 57 0.57 1.28 -5.16
N LEU A 58 1.13 1.69 -6.31
CA LEU A 58 0.38 2.41 -7.34
C LEU A 58 -0.80 1.59 -7.88
N ILE A 59 -0.59 0.30 -8.13
CA ILE A 59 -1.65 -0.60 -8.61
C ILE A 59 -2.73 -0.80 -7.55
N ALA A 60 -2.34 -0.99 -6.28
CA ALA A 60 -3.29 -1.11 -5.19
C ALA A 60 -4.17 0.15 -5.07
N THR A 61 -3.57 1.34 -5.15
CA THR A 61 -4.30 2.62 -5.17
C THR A 61 -5.23 2.74 -6.36
N LEU A 62 -4.78 2.36 -7.57
CA LEU A 62 -5.58 2.42 -8.79
C LEU A 62 -6.78 1.48 -8.72
N LEU A 63 -6.57 0.24 -8.30
CA LEU A 63 -7.63 -0.77 -8.15
C LEU A 63 -8.67 -0.32 -7.12
N PHE A 64 -8.22 0.24 -6.00
CA PHE A 64 -9.11 0.76 -4.97
C PHE A 64 -9.91 1.99 -5.46
N ALA A 65 -9.28 2.95 -6.14
CA ALA A 65 -9.99 4.08 -6.71
C ALA A 65 -11.07 3.62 -7.72
N TYR A 66 -10.72 2.65 -8.56
CA TYR A 66 -11.63 2.13 -9.59
C TYR A 66 -12.79 1.35 -8.97
N SER A 67 -12.58 0.62 -7.87
CA SER A 67 -13.68 -0.02 -7.14
C SER A 67 -14.66 1.00 -6.55
N GLN A 68 -14.19 2.23 -6.27
CA GLN A 68 -15.02 3.34 -5.82
C GLN A 68 -15.61 4.18 -6.96
N GLY A 69 -15.40 3.79 -8.23
CA GLY A 69 -15.90 4.51 -9.41
C GLY A 69 -15.11 5.78 -9.75
N ILE A 70 -13.91 5.96 -9.19
CA ILE A 70 -13.03 7.10 -9.45
C ILE A 70 -12.03 6.72 -10.55
N PHE A 71 -12.26 7.17 -11.78
CA PHE A 71 -11.40 6.84 -12.93
C PHE A 71 -10.46 7.98 -13.36
N SER A 72 -10.69 9.19 -12.86
CA SER A 72 -9.91 10.37 -13.24
C SER A 72 -8.56 10.35 -12.54
N GLY A 73 -7.45 10.29 -13.28
CA GLY A 73 -6.10 10.39 -12.72
C GLY A 73 -5.92 11.59 -11.78
N ARG A 74 -6.41 12.78 -12.19
CA ARG A 74 -6.42 14.00 -11.36
C ARG A 74 -7.22 13.91 -10.04
N LYS A 75 -8.09 12.92 -9.89
CA LYS A 75 -8.85 12.67 -8.65
C LYS A 75 -8.18 11.61 -7.77
N ILE A 76 -7.26 10.83 -8.35
CA ILE A 76 -6.52 9.75 -7.68
C ILE A 76 -5.19 10.26 -7.14
N GLU A 77 -4.56 11.21 -7.85
CA GLU A 77 -3.43 12.03 -7.38
C GLU A 77 -3.81 12.90 -6.17
#